data_AF-A0A7W7KRU4-F1
#
_entry.id   AF-A0A7W7KRU4-F1
#
_cell.length_a   1.000
_cell.length_b   1.000
_cell.length_c   1.000
_cell.angle_alpha   90.00
_cell.angle_beta   90.00
_cell.angle_gamma   90.00
#
_symmetry.space_group_name_H-M   'P 1'
#
loop_
_entity.id
_entity.type
_entity.pdbx_description
1 polymer ?
#
loop_
_entity_poly.entity_id
_entity_poly.type
_entity_poly.pdbx_seq_one_letter_code
_entity_poly.pdbx_strand_id
1 'polypeptide(L)'
;MKKTIAEHARDVLLEQNLFEICAIEVDICHEAYRRSGGRVSHPYDRIRAVIQGVRDSELFVPDGYIRACDNSGEREINHPNFRLVEAGARA
;
A
#
# COMPACT_ATOMS: atom_id res chain seq x y z
N MET A 1 10.71 4.19 -19.61
CA MET A 1 9.59 3.34 -19.15
C MET A 1 8.72 4.16 -18.20
N LYS A 2 7.40 3.96 -18.22
CA LYS A 2 6.49 4.59 -17.24
C LYS A 2 6.56 3.79 -15.94
N LYS A 3 6.72 4.45 -14.79
CA LYS A 3 6.68 3.80 -13.47
C LYS A 3 5.33 3.09 -13.26
N THR A 4 5.40 1.93 -12.62
CA THR A 4 4.27 1.15 -12.13
C THR A 4 3.67 1.80 -10.88
N ILE A 5 2.46 1.39 -10.52
CA ILE A 5 1.81 1.87 -9.29
C ILE A 5 2.57 1.47 -8.03
N ALA A 6 3.26 0.32 -8.04
CA ALA A 6 4.12 -0.13 -6.94
C ALA A 6 5.38 0.73 -6.79
N GLU A 7 6.00 1.14 -7.89
CA GLU A 7 7.13 2.07 -7.85
C GLU A 7 6.71 3.44 -7.31
N HIS A 8 5.51 3.92 -7.68
CA HIS A 8 4.96 5.14 -7.08
C HIS A 8 4.65 4.98 -5.60
N ALA A 9 4.14 3.82 -5.15
CA ALA A 9 3.93 3.54 -3.73
C ALA A 9 5.24 3.56 -2.95
N ARG A 10 6.31 2.94 -3.48
CA ARG A 10 7.65 3.01 -2.90
C ARG A 10 8.13 4.45 -2.77
N ASP A 11 8.03 5.25 -3.83
CA ASP A 11 8.50 6.64 -3.80
C ASP A 11 7.77 7.44 -2.71
N VAL A 12 6.44 7.29 -2.59
CA VAL A 12 5.63 7.98 -1.56
C VAL A 12 6.02 7.53 -0.14
N LEU A 13 6.27 6.25 0.08
CA LEU A 13 6.75 5.73 1.36
C LEU A 13 8.11 6.33 1.74
N LEU A 14 9.08 6.30 0.82
CA LEU A 14 10.42 6.83 1.06
C LEU A 14 10.41 8.34 1.31
N GLU A 15 9.57 9.10 0.60
CA GLU A 15 9.36 10.54 0.85
C GLU A 15 8.84 10.83 2.26
N GLN A 16 8.11 9.90 2.86
CA GLN A 16 7.58 10.00 4.23
C GLN A 16 8.44 9.29 5.27
N ASN A 17 9.60 8.74 4.87
CA ASN A 17 10.47 7.91 5.71
C ASN A 17 9.74 6.71 6.34
N LEU A 18 8.84 6.10 5.58
CA LEU A 18 8.08 4.90 5.93
C LEU A 18 8.55 3.72 5.07
N PHE A 19 8.34 2.50 5.57
CA PHE A 19 8.85 1.28 4.93
C PHE A 19 7.80 0.18 4.80
N GLU A 20 6.58 0.43 5.27
CA GLU A 20 5.47 -0.53 5.28
C GLU A 20 4.20 0.14 4.78
N ILE A 21 3.34 -0.64 4.14
CA ILE A 21 2.06 -0.19 3.59
C ILE A 21 1.01 -1.29 3.68
N CYS A 22 -0.19 -0.90 4.07
CA CYS A 22 -1.39 -1.72 3.97
C CYS A 22 -2.59 -0.86 3.50
N ALA A 23 -3.80 -1.42 3.58
CA ALA A 23 -5.01 -0.76 3.07
C ALA A 23 -5.50 0.41 3.96
N ILE A 24 -5.00 0.54 5.20
CA ILE A 24 -5.42 1.63 6.12
C ILE A 24 -4.59 2.91 5.91
N GLU A 25 -3.47 2.83 5.21
CA GLU A 25 -2.63 3.96 4.80
C GLU A 25 -3.26 4.68 3.59
N VAL A 26 -4.45 5.22 3.81
CA VAL A 26 -5.31 5.81 2.77
C VAL A 26 -4.58 6.90 2.01
N ASP A 27 -3.87 7.81 2.70
CA ASP A 27 -3.17 8.93 2.07
C ASP A 27 -2.04 8.47 1.14
N ILE A 28 -1.26 7.47 1.58
CA ILE A 28 -0.18 6.87 0.79
C ILE A 28 -0.76 6.20 -0.45
N CYS A 29 -1.82 5.41 -0.28
CA CYS A 29 -2.50 4.74 -1.38
C CYS A 29 -3.07 5.75 -2.38
N HIS A 30 -3.77 6.78 -1.90
CA HIS A 30 -4.37 7.78 -2.77
C HIS A 30 -3.30 8.56 -3.56
N GLU A 31 -2.20 8.92 -2.92
CA GLU A 31 -1.11 9.64 -3.55
C GLU A 31 -0.37 8.78 -4.59
N ALA A 32 -0.06 7.52 -4.27
CA ALA A 32 0.53 6.58 -5.21
C ALA A 32 -0.37 6.36 -6.44
N TYR A 33 -1.67 6.17 -6.20
CA TYR A 33 -2.66 6.01 -7.28
C TYR A 33 -2.72 7.26 -8.17
N ARG A 34 -2.76 8.46 -7.58
CA ARG A 34 -2.74 9.73 -8.30
C ARG A 34 -1.50 9.88 -9.18
N ARG A 35 -0.31 9.58 -8.64
CA ARG A 35 0.97 9.67 -9.38
C ARG A 35 1.05 8.71 -10.56
N SER A 36 0.43 7.52 -10.45
CA SER A 36 0.36 6.56 -11.56
C SER A 36 -0.50 7.04 -12.75
N GLY A 37 -1.30 8.10 -12.56
CA GLY A 37 -2.27 8.59 -13.53
C GLY A 37 -3.54 7.74 -13.59
N GLY A 38 -3.92 7.12 -12.47
CA GLY A 38 -5.12 6.31 -12.35
C GLY A 38 -6.41 7.12 -12.61
N ARG A 39 -7.46 6.42 -13.07
CA ARG A 39 -8.73 7.04 -13.53
C ARG A 39 -9.96 6.68 -12.70
N VAL A 40 -9.81 5.78 -11.73
CA VAL A 40 -10.93 5.29 -10.92
C VAL A 40 -11.39 6.38 -9.95
N SER A 41 -12.71 6.63 -9.92
CA SER A 41 -13.31 7.64 -9.06
C SER A 41 -13.50 7.18 -7.62
N HIS A 42 -13.84 5.90 -7.41
CA HIS A 42 -14.20 5.38 -6.10
C HIS A 42 -12.96 5.20 -5.21
N PRO A 43 -12.92 5.77 -3.98
CA PRO A 43 -11.71 5.78 -3.16
C PRO A 43 -11.20 4.38 -2.78
N TYR A 44 -12.11 3.47 -2.41
CA TYR A 44 -11.74 2.10 -2.05
C TYR A 44 -11.11 1.32 -3.21
N ASP A 45 -11.53 1.58 -4.44
CA ASP A 45 -10.98 0.90 -5.62
C ASP A 45 -9.58 1.41 -5.95
N ARG A 46 -9.27 2.68 -5.61
CA ARG A 46 -7.91 3.23 -5.72
C ARG A 46 -6.97 2.53 -4.75
N ILE A 47 -7.39 2.40 -3.49
CA ILE A 47 -6.64 1.68 -2.45
C ILE A 47 -6.41 0.23 -2.90
N ARG A 48 -7.47 -0.46 -3.33
CA ARG A 48 -7.37 -1.83 -3.82
C ARG A 48 -6.38 -1.97 -4.98
N ALA A 49 -6.39 -1.04 -5.93
CA ALA A 49 -5.47 -1.05 -7.06
C ALA A 49 -4.00 -0.90 -6.62
N VAL A 50 -3.72 -0.04 -5.63
CA VAL A 50 -2.38 0.11 -5.06
C VAL A 50 -1.94 -1.15 -4.34
N ILE A 51 -2.77 -1.68 -3.44
CA ILE A 51 -2.44 -2.89 -2.68
C ILE A 51 -2.25 -4.10 -3.59
N GLN A 52 -3.04 -4.22 -4.65
CA GLN A 52 -2.84 -5.26 -5.66
C GLN A 52 -1.52 -5.08 -6.40
N GLY A 53 -1.20 -3.86 -6.83
CA GLY A 53 0.09 -3.58 -7.49
C GLY A 53 1.30 -3.80 -6.57
N VAL A 54 1.18 -3.47 -5.28
CA VAL A 54 2.18 -3.77 -4.24
C VAL A 54 2.38 -5.27 -4.09
N ARG A 55 1.28 -6.03 -3.98
CA ARG A 55 1.29 -7.49 -3.85
C ARG A 55 1.96 -8.18 -5.03
N ASP A 56 1.72 -7.69 -6.24
CA ASP A 56 2.22 -8.30 -7.48
C ASP A 56 3.66 -7.85 -7.83
N SER A 57 4.28 -7.02 -6.99
CA SER A 57 5.60 -6.42 -7.21
C SER A 57 6.68 -7.08 -6.36
N GLU A 58 7.88 -7.24 -6.93
CA GLU A 58 9.08 -7.70 -6.22
C GLU A 58 9.66 -6.64 -5.27
N LEU A 59 9.15 -5.40 -5.29
CA LEU A 59 9.60 -4.32 -4.41
C LEU A 59 9.15 -4.50 -2.95
N PHE A 60 8.16 -5.37 -2.72
CA PHE A 60 7.53 -5.56 -1.43
C PHE A 60 7.46 -7.04 -1.05
N VAL A 61 7.52 -7.31 0.25
CA VAL A 61 7.28 -8.65 0.81
C VAL A 61 6.11 -8.59 1.81
N PRO A 62 5.28 -9.64 1.87
CA PRO A 62 4.26 -9.73 2.91
C PRO A 62 4.87 -9.65 4.31
N ASP A 63 4.24 -8.88 5.18
CA ASP A 63 4.71 -8.66 6.56
C ASP A 63 3.55 -8.77 7.56
N GLY A 64 2.84 -9.89 7.49
CA GLY A 64 1.71 -10.17 8.37
C GLY A 64 0.49 -9.33 8.05
N TYR A 65 -0.27 -8.99 9.10
CA TYR A 65 -1.59 -8.37 8.98
C TYR A 65 -1.80 -7.35 10.08
N ILE A 66 -2.46 -6.24 9.74
CA ILE A 66 -3.02 -5.31 10.70
C ILE A 66 -4.45 -5.73 10.99
N ARG A 67 -4.77 -5.81 12.29
CA ARG A 67 -6.13 -6.09 12.77
C ARG A 67 -6.90 -4.77 12.83
N ALA A 68 -8.02 -4.71 12.12
CA ALA A 68 -9.00 -3.64 12.25
C ALA A 68 -10.36 -4.26 12.62
N CYS A 69 -11.20 -3.52 13.32
CA CYS A 69 -12.61 -3.88 13.44
C CYS A 69 -13.42 -3.18 12.35
N ASP A 70 -14.48 -3.81 11.88
CA ASP A 70 -15.47 -3.12 11.06
C ASP A 70 -16.21 -2.03 11.87
N ASN A 71 -17.12 -1.29 11.21
CA ASN A 71 -17.83 -0.19 11.84
C ASN A 71 -18.75 -0.61 13.02
N SER A 72 -19.02 -1.92 13.18
CA SER A 72 -19.76 -2.43 14.34
C SER A 72 -18.84 -2.65 15.56
N GLY A 73 -17.53 -2.76 15.35
CA GLY A 73 -16.57 -3.15 16.39
C GLY A 73 -16.57 -4.65 16.69
N GLU A 74 -17.53 -5.43 16.18
CA GLU A 74 -17.71 -6.84 16.53
C GLU A 74 -16.95 -7.79 15.60
N ARG A 75 -16.62 -7.34 14.39
CA ARG A 75 -15.94 -8.17 13.40
C ARG A 75 -14.52 -7.70 13.15
N GLU A 76 -13.56 -8.58 13.44
CA GLU A 76 -12.17 -8.38 13.07
C GLU A 76 -11.95 -8.63 11.57
N ILE A 77 -11.23 -7.71 10.95
CA ILE A 77 -10.78 -7.74 9.56
C ILE A 77 -9.25 -7.67 9.58
N ASN A 78 -8.62 -8.66 8.93
CA ASN A 78 -7.17 -8.69 8.77
C ASN A 78 -6.79 -8.02 7.44
N HIS A 79 -6.15 -6.86 7.53
CA HIS A 79 -5.59 -6.16 6.38
C HIS A 79 -4.15 -6.62 6.15
N PRO A 80 -3.80 -7.14 4.96
CA PRO A 80 -2.44 -7.59 4.69
C PRO A 80 -1.48 -6.40 4.68
N ASN A 81 -0.39 -6.51 5.44
CA ASN A 81 0.70 -5.53 5.47
C ASN A 81 1.84 -5.96 4.54
N PHE A 82 2.52 -5.00 3.95
CA PHE A 82 3.64 -5.23 3.03
C PHE A 82 4.81 -4.33 3.39
N ARG A 83 6.02 -4.89 3.46
CA ARG A 83 7.27 -4.17 3.73
C ARG A 83 8.09 -4.00 2.47
N LEU A 84 8.73 -2.85 2.29
CA LEU A 84 9.74 -2.62 1.24
C LEU A 84 10.95 -3.55 1.40
N VAL A 85 11.36 -4.21 0.32
CA VAL A 85 12.51 -5.13 0.32
C VAL A 85 13.82 -4.41 0.67
N GLU A 86 14.01 -3.17 0.21
CA GLU A 86 15.20 -2.36 0.50
C GLU A 86 15.35 -2.02 2.00
N ALA A 87 14.29 -2.15 2.81
CA ALA A 87 14.36 -1.97 4.26
C ALA A 87 15.07 -3.14 4.98
N GLY A 88 15.21 -4.31 4.34
CA GLY A 88 15.90 -5.48 4.90
C GLY A 88 17.42 -5.36 4.98
N ALA A 89 18.02 -4.31 4.41
CA ALA A 89 19.46 -4.04 4.49
C ALA A 89 19.88 -3.23 5.74
N ARG A 90 18.93 -2.89 6.62
CA ARG A 90 19.19 -2.26 7.92
C ARG A 90 18.61 -3.13 9.05
N ALA A 91 19.21 -4.30 9.22
CA ALA A 91 19.18 -5.06 10.47
C ALA A 91 20.47 -4.80 11.24
#